data_AF-A0A368BXR9-F1
#
_entry.id   AF-A0A368BXR9-F1
#
_cell.length_a   1.000
_cell.length_b   1.000
_cell.length_c   1.000
_cell.angle_alpha   90.00
_cell.angle_beta   90.00
_cell.angle_gamma   90.00
#
_symmetry.space_group_name_H-M   'P 1'
#
loop_
_entity.id
_entity.type
_entity.pdbx_description
1 polymer ?
#
loop_
_entity_poly.entity_id
_entity_poly.type
_entity_poly.pdbx_seq_one_letter_code
_entity_poly.pdbx_strand_id
1 'polypeptide(L)'
;MKLIKFSILAFSLIFILSGASLKESKLEIEEKDVIKEPYIAYFLLNKSKTISQKGEIFVPNYISFKNLVNLSSQNKSVLDLLGYFYLIQQTLIKRDLHISAMDYKNFGQIKIKTSTNEILNFQDFNIKNQLKTLDSFFSSQKMNSLLKDFKSIDLRYENRIAIGYM
;
A
#
# COMPACT_ATOMS: atom_id res chain seq x y z
N MET A 1 -8.91 5.05 59.88
CA MET A 1 -9.10 6.50 59.58
C MET A 1 -8.31 7.30 60.62
N LYS A 2 -7.16 7.88 60.26
CA LYS A 2 -6.50 9.03 60.95
C LYS A 2 -5.23 9.45 60.21
N LEU A 3 -5.41 10.50 59.42
CA LEU A 3 -4.57 11.67 59.14
C LEU A 3 -3.05 11.54 58.98
N ILE A 4 -2.69 11.76 57.71
CA ILE A 4 -1.43 12.25 57.13
C ILE A 4 -0.85 13.45 57.93
N LYS A 5 0.47 13.45 58.13
CA LYS A 5 1.25 14.66 58.41
C LYS A 5 2.30 14.83 57.32
N PHE A 6 2.08 15.77 56.41
CA PHE A 6 3.11 16.31 55.52
C PHE A 6 3.92 17.34 56.30
N SER A 7 5.22 17.13 56.43
CA SER A 7 6.16 18.16 56.86
C SER A 7 6.68 18.85 55.59
N ILE A 8 6.35 20.13 55.44
CA ILE A 8 6.90 21.02 54.42
C ILE A 8 8.27 21.45 54.92
N LEU A 9 9.32 21.08 54.20
CA LEU A 9 10.64 21.70 54.35
C LEU A 9 11.03 22.31 53.00
N ALA A 10 10.82 23.62 52.90
CA ALA A 10 11.42 24.44 51.86
C ALA A 10 12.85 24.78 52.29
N PHE A 11 13.84 24.70 51.39
CA PHE A 11 14.86 25.75 51.27
C PHE A 11 15.74 25.64 50.00
N SER A 12 15.83 26.80 49.34
CA SER A 12 16.90 27.37 48.51
C SER A 12 17.44 26.63 47.28
N LEU A 13 16.99 27.10 46.11
CA LEU A 13 17.79 27.20 44.89
C LEU A 13 18.92 28.23 45.12
N ILE A 14 20.17 27.84 44.91
CA ILE A 14 21.27 28.78 44.69
C ILE A 14 21.64 28.69 43.21
N PHE A 15 21.36 29.75 42.47
CA PHE A 15 21.86 29.98 41.12
C PHE A 15 23.35 30.37 41.20
N ILE A 16 24.23 29.54 40.64
CA ILE A 16 25.58 29.97 40.27
C ILE A 16 25.60 30.07 38.74
N LEU A 17 25.53 31.32 38.27
CA LEU A 17 25.91 31.71 36.92
C LEU A 17 27.45 31.69 36.86
N SER A 18 28.03 30.69 36.21
CA SER A 18 29.38 30.78 35.68
C SER A 18 29.32 30.51 34.18
N GLY A 19 29.75 31.51 33.43
CA GLY A 19 29.75 31.51 31.98
C GLY A 19 30.64 30.39 31.44
N ALA A 20 30.02 29.43 30.78
CA ALA A 20 30.66 28.62 29.76
C ALA A 20 30.06 29.06 28.42
N SER A 21 30.89 29.66 27.58
CA SER A 21 30.59 29.83 26.17
C SER A 21 30.39 28.42 25.58
N LEU A 22 29.12 28.05 25.38
CA LEU A 22 28.78 26.90 24.55
C LEU A 22 29.10 27.31 23.11
N LYS A 23 30.33 26.99 22.71
CA LYS A 23 30.71 26.92 21.30
C LYS A 23 29.66 26.03 20.65
N GLU A 24 28.87 26.57 19.71
CA GLU A 24 28.01 25.77 18.85
C GLU A 24 28.92 24.80 18.08
N SER A 25 29.11 23.60 18.63
CA SER A 25 29.49 22.47 17.81
C SER A 25 28.31 22.26 16.89
N LYS A 26 28.44 22.69 15.63
CA LYS A 26 27.75 22.02 14.54
C LYS A 26 27.98 20.54 14.78
N LEU A 27 26.93 19.83 15.17
CA LEU A 27 26.84 18.40 14.99
C LEU A 27 26.91 18.20 13.47
N GLU A 28 28.13 18.16 12.94
CA GLU A 28 28.41 17.33 11.80
C GLU A 28 27.96 15.95 12.21
N ILE A 29 26.81 15.55 11.65
CA ILE A 29 26.38 14.18 11.68
C ILE A 29 27.48 13.43 10.92
N GLU A 30 28.44 12.89 11.67
CA GLU A 30 29.30 11.84 11.13
C GLU A 30 28.36 10.78 10.55
N GLU A 31 28.49 10.48 9.26
CA GLU A 31 27.85 9.35 8.56
C GLU A 31 28.39 8.01 9.12
N LYS A 32 28.31 7.82 10.43
CA LYS A 32 28.65 6.57 11.09
C LYS A 32 27.36 6.01 11.67
N ASP A 33 27.11 4.79 11.22
CA ASP A 33 25.97 3.94 11.55
C ASP A 33 24.68 4.22 10.76
N VAL A 34 24.84 4.33 9.44
CA VAL A 34 23.72 4.01 8.55
C VAL A 34 23.52 2.50 8.56
N ILE A 35 22.68 2.02 9.49
CA ILE A 35 21.96 0.76 9.30
C ILE A 35 20.91 1.01 8.19
N LYS A 36 21.41 1.07 6.95
CA LYS A 36 20.69 0.93 5.68
C LYS A 36 20.42 -0.55 5.57
N GLU A 37 19.20 -1.05 5.79
CA GLU A 37 18.67 -2.32 5.23
C GLU A 37 17.24 -2.59 5.75
N PRO A 38 16.34 -3.32 5.03
CA PRO A 38 16.47 -3.87 3.67
C PRO A 38 15.20 -3.72 2.79
N TYR A 39 14.35 -2.71 3.00
CA TYR A 39 13.06 -2.69 2.30
C TYR A 39 13.16 -2.06 0.90
N ILE A 40 12.96 -2.90 -0.12
CA ILE A 40 12.79 -2.46 -1.50
C ILE A 40 11.34 -1.99 -1.66
N ALA A 41 11.18 -0.76 -2.13
CA ALA A 41 9.87 -0.20 -2.39
C ALA A 41 9.21 -0.86 -3.59
N TYR A 42 7.96 -1.24 -3.42
CA TYR A 42 7.19 -1.89 -4.48
C TYR A 42 5.84 -1.21 -4.69
N PHE A 43 5.21 -0.73 -3.60
CA PHE A 43 3.92 -0.05 -3.67
C PHE A 43 3.98 1.36 -3.13
N LEU A 44 3.11 2.21 -3.68
CA LEU A 44 2.77 3.53 -3.16
C LEU A 44 1.32 3.51 -2.65
N LEU A 45 1.14 3.54 -1.33
CA LEU A 45 -0.18 3.58 -0.69
C LEU A 45 -0.69 5.00 -0.52
N ASN A 46 -1.93 5.23 -0.93
CA ASN A 46 -2.65 6.50 -0.80
C ASN A 46 -1.80 7.70 -1.26
N LYS A 47 -0.96 7.49 -2.28
CA LYS A 47 -0.05 8.47 -2.90
C LYS A 47 1.08 9.00 -2.01
N SER A 48 1.25 8.52 -0.78
CA SER A 48 2.20 9.12 0.16
C SER A 48 3.04 8.14 0.98
N LYS A 49 2.60 6.89 1.13
CA LYS A 49 3.31 5.90 1.96
C LYS A 49 3.95 4.84 1.08
N THR A 50 5.23 4.58 1.29
CA THR A 50 5.93 3.51 0.58
C THR A 50 5.75 2.19 1.31
N ILE A 51 5.49 1.12 0.56
CA ILE A 51 5.32 -0.23 1.08
C ILE A 51 6.25 -1.20 0.34
N SER A 52 6.85 -2.10 1.10
CA SER A 52 7.60 -3.23 0.56
C SER A 52 6.66 -4.27 -0.10
N GLN A 53 7.22 -5.31 -0.71
CA GLN A 53 6.45 -6.46 -1.16
C GLN A 53 5.74 -7.23 -0.04
N LYS A 54 6.25 -7.18 1.20
CA LYS A 54 5.72 -7.93 2.34
C LYS A 54 4.75 -7.13 3.21
N GLY A 55 4.61 -5.82 2.97
CA GLY A 55 3.64 -4.98 3.66
C GLY A 55 4.23 -4.05 4.71
N GLU A 56 5.55 -4.02 4.91
CA GLU A 56 6.17 -3.03 5.79
C GLU A 56 6.06 -1.64 5.18
N ILE A 57 5.61 -0.68 5.98
CA ILE A 57 5.57 0.73 5.64
C ILE A 57 6.89 1.35 6.09
N PHE A 58 7.56 2.08 5.20
CA PHE A 58 8.84 2.71 5.51
C PHE A 58 9.01 4.04 4.77
N VAL A 59 9.96 4.85 5.25
CA VAL A 59 10.40 6.07 4.56
C VAL A 59 11.65 5.72 3.76
N PRO A 60 11.63 5.86 2.43
CA PRO A 60 12.77 5.54 1.60
C PRO A 60 13.77 6.70 1.55
N ASN A 61 15.06 6.37 1.46
CA ASN A 61 16.13 7.37 1.33
C ASN A 61 16.19 8.01 -0.07
N TYR A 62 15.80 7.26 -1.12
CA TYR A 62 15.73 7.76 -2.49
C TYR A 62 14.75 6.89 -3.31
N ILE A 63 13.69 7.48 -3.88
CA ILE A 63 12.75 6.76 -4.76
C ILE A 63 12.35 7.60 -5.96
N SER A 64 12.37 6.94 -7.12
CA SER A 64 11.53 7.31 -8.26
C SER A 64 10.17 6.64 -8.12
N PHE A 65 9.12 7.41 -7.83
CA PHE A 65 7.75 6.89 -7.69
C PHE A 65 7.16 6.39 -9.02
N LYS A 66 7.82 6.64 -10.16
CA LYS A 66 7.27 6.35 -11.50
C LYS A 66 6.94 4.88 -11.75
N ASN A 67 7.57 3.95 -11.03
CA ASN A 67 7.44 2.52 -11.29
C ASN A 67 6.77 1.74 -10.13
N LEU A 68 6.28 2.43 -9.09
CA LEU A 68 5.60 1.75 -7.99
C LEU A 68 4.14 1.46 -8.34
N VAL A 69 3.65 0.31 -7.91
CA VAL A 69 2.22 -0.01 -8.01
C VAL A 69 1.45 0.87 -7.04
N ASN A 70 0.44 1.58 -7.54
CA ASN A 70 -0.37 2.47 -6.71
C ASN A 70 -1.46 1.67 -5.99
N LEU A 71 -1.46 1.67 -4.67
CA LEU A 71 -2.53 1.10 -3.86
C LEU A 71 -3.33 2.23 -3.22
N SER A 72 -4.65 2.14 -3.22
CA SER A 72 -5.48 3.04 -2.44
C SER A 72 -6.54 2.30 -1.64
N SER A 73 -6.81 2.79 -0.43
CA SER A 73 -7.87 2.26 0.42
C SER A 73 -8.35 3.28 1.43
N GLN A 74 -9.65 3.22 1.71
CA GLN A 74 -10.32 4.02 2.74
C GLN A 74 -10.43 3.29 4.09
N ASN A 75 -10.52 1.96 4.08
CA ASN A 75 -10.88 1.18 5.27
C ASN A 75 -10.35 -0.28 5.29
N LYS A 76 -9.33 -0.61 4.48
CA LYS A 76 -8.64 -1.91 4.55
C LYS A 76 -7.22 -1.80 5.07
N SER A 77 -6.78 -2.86 5.73
CA SER A 77 -5.40 -2.98 6.16
C SER A 77 -4.47 -3.15 4.96
N VAL A 78 -3.18 -2.84 5.14
CA VAL A 78 -2.17 -3.08 4.09
C VAL A 78 -2.13 -4.55 3.69
N LEU A 79 -2.15 -5.46 4.65
CA LEU A 79 -2.05 -6.89 4.38
C LEU A 79 -3.26 -7.39 3.57
N ASP A 80 -4.47 -6.90 3.85
CA ASP A 80 -5.65 -7.24 3.04
C ASP A 80 -5.49 -6.77 1.59
N LEU A 81 -4.99 -5.54 1.38
CA LEU A 81 -4.74 -5.01 0.04
C LEU A 81 -3.71 -5.84 -0.70
N LEU A 82 -2.61 -6.22 -0.05
CA LEU A 82 -1.61 -7.09 -0.65
C LEU A 82 -2.17 -8.46 -0.98
N GLY A 83 -3.02 -9.02 -0.11
CA GLY A 83 -3.74 -10.26 -0.37
C GLY A 83 -4.56 -10.19 -1.65
N TYR A 84 -5.36 -9.13 -1.84
CA TYR A 84 -6.10 -8.92 -3.09
C TYR A 84 -5.18 -8.70 -4.28
N PHE A 85 -4.15 -7.87 -4.15
CA PHE A 85 -3.18 -7.60 -5.21
C PHE A 85 -2.57 -8.90 -5.74
N TYR A 86 -1.98 -9.72 -4.88
CA TYR A 86 -1.33 -10.96 -5.28
C TYR A 86 -2.32 -11.97 -5.85
N LEU A 87 -3.49 -12.11 -5.21
CA LEU A 87 -4.54 -13.02 -5.67
C LEU A 87 -5.03 -12.65 -7.08
N ILE A 88 -5.23 -11.37 -7.37
CA ILE A 88 -5.67 -10.90 -8.68
C ILE A 88 -4.52 -10.99 -9.70
N GLN A 89 -3.30 -10.54 -9.35
CA GLN A 89 -2.13 -10.56 -10.23
C GLN A 89 -1.80 -11.96 -10.73
N GLN A 90 -1.99 -12.99 -9.91
CA GLN A 90 -1.82 -14.39 -10.31
C GLN A 90 -2.75 -14.83 -11.45
N THR A 91 -3.97 -14.30 -11.51
CA THR A 91 -4.89 -14.57 -12.63
C THR A 91 -4.51 -13.73 -13.85
N LEU A 92 -4.14 -12.47 -13.65
CA LEU A 92 -3.83 -11.53 -14.75
C LEU A 92 -2.55 -11.88 -15.52
N ILE A 93 -1.53 -12.41 -14.83
CA ILE A 93 -0.23 -12.72 -15.47
C ILE A 93 -0.35 -13.82 -16.54
N LYS A 94 -1.39 -14.65 -16.50
CA LYS A 94 -1.70 -15.65 -17.54
C LYS A 94 -1.97 -15.02 -18.91
N ARG A 95 -2.24 -13.70 -18.95
CA ARG A 95 -2.51 -12.90 -20.15
C ARG A 95 -1.54 -11.73 -20.29
N ASP A 96 -0.39 -11.78 -19.62
CA ASP A 96 0.60 -10.70 -19.60
C ASP A 96 0.03 -9.35 -19.15
N LEU A 97 -1.01 -9.38 -18.30
CA LEU A 97 -1.60 -8.18 -17.71
C LEU A 97 -0.96 -7.93 -16.34
N HIS A 98 -0.35 -6.76 -16.19
CA HIS A 98 0.35 -6.35 -14.97
C HIS A 98 -0.40 -5.22 -14.28
N ILE A 99 -0.66 -5.33 -12.99
CA ILE A 99 -1.38 -4.30 -12.22
C ILE A 99 -0.46 -3.08 -12.03
N SER A 100 -0.93 -1.91 -12.46
CA SER A 100 -0.28 -0.61 -12.19
C SER A 100 -0.95 0.15 -11.04
N ALA A 101 -2.25 -0.08 -10.82
CA ALA A 101 -2.97 0.46 -9.68
C ALA A 101 -4.10 -0.46 -9.20
N MET A 102 -4.35 -0.43 -7.89
CA MET A 102 -5.51 -1.05 -7.26
C MET A 102 -6.16 -0.08 -6.27
N ASP A 103 -7.43 0.20 -6.47
CA ASP A 103 -8.26 0.98 -5.55
C ASP A 103 -9.27 0.07 -4.83
N TYR A 104 -9.21 0.05 -3.51
CA TYR A 104 -10.26 -0.53 -2.67
C TYR A 104 -11.17 0.59 -2.15
N LYS A 105 -12.45 0.56 -2.53
CA LYS A 105 -13.44 1.57 -2.17
C LYS A 105 -14.40 1.06 -1.10
N ASN A 106 -15.19 1.97 -0.55
CA ASN A 106 -16.34 1.63 0.29
C ASN A 106 -17.25 0.60 -0.40
N PHE A 107 -17.89 -0.23 0.42
CA PHE A 107 -18.72 -1.36 -0.02
C PHE A 107 -17.96 -2.47 -0.75
N GLY A 108 -16.64 -2.57 -0.57
CA GLY A 108 -15.89 -3.75 -1.04
C GLY A 108 -15.59 -3.78 -2.53
N GLN A 109 -15.77 -2.66 -3.22
CA GLN A 109 -15.44 -2.58 -4.64
C GLN A 109 -13.92 -2.49 -4.83
N ILE A 110 -13.38 -3.39 -5.64
CA ILE A 110 -11.96 -3.42 -5.99
C ILE A 110 -11.85 -3.04 -7.47
N LYS A 111 -11.16 -1.95 -7.77
CA LYS A 111 -10.86 -1.52 -9.14
C LYS A 111 -9.38 -1.69 -9.41
N ILE A 112 -9.07 -2.39 -10.49
CA ILE A 112 -7.73 -2.61 -10.99
C ILE A 112 -7.53 -1.78 -12.26
N LYS A 113 -6.34 -1.20 -12.38
CA LYS A 113 -5.83 -0.65 -13.63
C LYS A 113 -4.53 -1.39 -13.97
N THR A 114 -4.41 -1.86 -15.20
CA THR A 114 -3.19 -2.52 -15.69
C THR A 114 -2.15 -1.49 -16.15
N SER A 115 -0.93 -1.93 -16.45
CA SER A 115 0.13 -1.12 -17.07
C SER A 115 -0.26 -0.61 -18.48
N THR A 116 -1.07 -1.37 -19.20
CA THR A 116 -1.62 -1.06 -20.53
C THR A 116 -2.94 -0.28 -20.49
N ASN A 117 -3.41 0.10 -19.29
CA ASN A 117 -4.59 0.92 -19.00
C ASN A 117 -5.97 0.24 -19.10
N GLU A 118 -6.05 -1.08 -19.26
CA GLU A 118 -7.31 -1.79 -19.08
C GLU A 118 -7.79 -1.71 -17.63
N ILE A 119 -9.10 -1.75 -17.45
CA ILE A 119 -9.76 -1.67 -16.15
C ILE A 119 -10.44 -2.99 -15.81
N LEU A 120 -10.19 -3.50 -14.61
CA LEU A 120 -10.94 -4.66 -14.11
C LEU A 120 -11.65 -4.31 -12.81
N ASN A 121 -12.92 -4.66 -12.68
CA ASN A 121 -13.71 -4.39 -11.48
C ASN A 121 -14.16 -5.70 -10.83
N PHE A 122 -13.97 -5.77 -9.52
CA PHE A 122 -14.32 -6.91 -8.68
C PHE A 122 -15.10 -6.45 -7.45
N GLN A 123 -15.65 -7.44 -6.75
CA GLN A 123 -16.39 -7.26 -5.51
C GLN A 123 -15.81 -8.21 -4.46
N ASP A 124 -15.33 -7.66 -3.35
CA ASP A 124 -14.56 -8.39 -2.34
C ASP A 124 -15.25 -9.65 -1.79
N PHE A 125 -16.55 -9.58 -1.49
CA PHE A 125 -17.33 -10.69 -0.94
C PHE A 125 -17.46 -11.87 -1.91
N ASN A 126 -17.22 -11.66 -3.20
CA ASN A 126 -17.32 -12.69 -4.24
C ASN A 126 -16.02 -12.90 -5.04
N ILE A 127 -14.90 -12.34 -4.56
CA ILE A 127 -13.65 -12.28 -5.33
C ILE A 127 -13.17 -13.66 -5.82
N LYS A 128 -13.33 -14.70 -5.00
CA LYS A 128 -12.88 -16.07 -5.34
C LYS A 128 -13.62 -16.62 -6.56
N ASN A 129 -14.94 -16.47 -6.60
CA ASN A 129 -15.74 -16.94 -7.73
C ASN A 129 -15.47 -16.09 -8.97
N GLN A 130 -15.35 -14.77 -8.81
CA GLN A 130 -15.02 -13.84 -9.90
C GLN A 130 -13.68 -14.18 -10.56
N LEU A 131 -12.67 -14.50 -9.77
CA LEU A 131 -11.37 -14.93 -10.29
C LEU A 131 -11.43 -16.29 -10.98
N LYS A 132 -12.23 -17.23 -10.49
CA LYS A 132 -12.47 -18.51 -11.18
C LYS A 132 -13.15 -18.30 -12.53
N THR A 133 -14.15 -17.40 -12.59
CA THR A 133 -14.83 -17.03 -13.84
C THR A 133 -13.86 -16.35 -14.81
N LEU A 134 -13.05 -15.41 -14.34
CA LEU A 134 -12.03 -14.73 -15.15
C LEU A 134 -10.98 -15.72 -15.67
N ASP A 135 -10.53 -16.65 -14.83
CA ASP A 135 -9.54 -17.65 -15.21
C ASP A 135 -10.05 -18.60 -16.29
N SER A 136 -11.30 -19.04 -16.15
CA SER A 136 -11.99 -19.85 -17.16
C SER A 136 -12.13 -19.09 -18.47
N PHE A 137 -12.41 -17.78 -18.39
CA PHE A 137 -12.53 -16.91 -19.55
C PHE A 137 -11.19 -16.73 -20.28
N PHE A 138 -10.11 -16.44 -19.55
CA PHE A 138 -8.75 -16.29 -20.10
C PHE A 138 -8.21 -17.58 -20.73
N SER A 139 -8.63 -18.74 -20.22
CA SER A 139 -8.21 -20.05 -20.72
C SER A 139 -9.04 -20.52 -21.93
N SER A 140 -10.16 -19.85 -22.24
CA SER A 140 -11.06 -20.27 -23.31
C SER A 140 -10.55 -19.81 -24.68
N GLN A 141 -10.19 -20.78 -25.52
CA GLN A 141 -9.72 -20.52 -26.89
C GLN A 141 -10.77 -19.77 -27.72
N LYS A 142 -12.06 -20.06 -27.48
CA LYS A 142 -13.20 -19.39 -28.14
C LYS A 142 -13.31 -17.91 -27.76
N MET A 143 -12.80 -17.53 -26.59
CA MET A 143 -12.92 -16.17 -26.05
C MET A 143 -11.69 -15.31 -26.31
N ASN A 144 -10.63 -15.87 -26.91
CA ASN A 144 -9.39 -15.15 -27.19
C ASN A 144 -9.57 -13.90 -28.06
N SER A 145 -10.53 -13.92 -29.00
CA SER A 145 -10.82 -12.74 -29.84
C SER A 145 -11.37 -11.57 -29.03
N LEU A 146 -12.17 -11.84 -27.99
CA LEU A 146 -12.75 -10.82 -27.11
C LEU A 146 -11.71 -10.14 -26.21
N LEU A 147 -10.51 -10.74 -26.10
CA LEU A 147 -9.43 -10.26 -25.24
C LEU A 147 -8.41 -9.37 -25.97
N LYS A 148 -8.51 -9.18 -27.29
CA LYS A 148 -7.48 -8.43 -28.04
C LYS A 148 -7.55 -6.92 -27.78
N ASP A 149 -8.75 -6.36 -27.72
CA ASP A 149 -8.97 -4.91 -27.69
C ASP A 149 -9.95 -4.49 -26.59
N PHE A 150 -10.03 -5.27 -25.51
CA PHE A 150 -10.91 -4.92 -24.41
C PHE A 150 -10.34 -3.72 -23.63
N LYS A 151 -11.23 -2.81 -23.27
CA LYS A 151 -10.90 -1.65 -22.41
C LYS A 151 -11.21 -1.95 -20.95
N SER A 152 -12.25 -2.74 -20.70
CA SER A 152 -12.64 -3.06 -19.33
C SER A 152 -13.30 -4.41 -19.20
N ILE A 153 -13.11 -5.05 -18.05
CA ILE A 153 -13.85 -6.22 -17.61
C ILE A 153 -14.51 -5.91 -16.26
N ASP A 154 -15.82 -6.11 -16.15
CA ASP A 154 -16.55 -6.02 -14.89
C ASP A 154 -17.08 -7.40 -14.48
N LEU A 155 -16.60 -7.88 -13.34
CA LEU A 155 -16.92 -9.20 -12.78
C LEU A 155 -17.92 -9.09 -11.62
N ARG A 156 -18.43 -7.90 -11.32
CA ARG A 156 -19.36 -7.67 -10.19
C ARG A 156 -20.75 -8.24 -10.45
N TYR A 157 -21.05 -8.60 -11.69
CA TYR A 157 -22.29 -9.25 -12.07
C TYR A 157 -22.27 -10.74 -11.71
N GLU A 158 -23.38 -11.22 -11.16
CA GLU A 158 -23.53 -12.61 -10.79
C GLU A 158 -23.37 -13.54 -12.01
N ASN A 159 -22.39 -14.44 -11.95
CA ASN A 159 -22.11 -15.47 -12.96
C ASN A 159 -21.93 -14.93 -14.40
N ARG A 160 -21.58 -13.65 -14.55
CA ARG A 160 -21.44 -12.98 -15.86
C ARG A 160 -20.18 -12.14 -15.89
N ILE A 161 -19.65 -11.97 -17.10
CA ILE A 161 -18.56 -11.04 -17.40
C ILE A 161 -19.13 -9.97 -18.31
N ALA A 162 -19.03 -8.70 -17.91
CA ALA A 162 -19.30 -7.58 -18.80
C ALA A 162 -17.98 -7.07 -19.36
N ILE A 163 -17.88 -6.97 -20.69
CA ILE A 163 -16.67 -6.53 -21.39
C ILE A 163 -16.99 -5.24 -22.12
N GLY A 164 -16.20 -4.21 -21.85
CA GLY A 164 -16.24 -2.95 -22.58
C GLY A 164 -15.10 -2.91 -23.60
N TYR A 165 -15.40 -2.45 -24.81
CA TYR A 165 -14.44 -2.28 -25.89
C TYR A 165 -14.17 -0.78 -26.13
N MET A 166 -13.18 -0.50 -26.96
CA MET A 166 -12.90 0.85 -27.46
C MET A 166 -13.91 1.30 -28.51
#